data_AF-A0AAN2A3S0-F1
#
_entry.id   AF-A0AAN2A3S0-F1
#
_cell.length_a   1.000
_cell.length_b   1.000
_cell.length_c   1.000
_cell.angle_alpha   90.00
_cell.angle_beta   90.00
_cell.angle_gamma   90.00
#
_symmetry.space_group_name_H-M   'P 1'
#
loop_
_entity.id
_entity.type
_entity.pdbx_description
1 polymer ?
#
loop_
_entity_poly.entity_id
_entity_poly.type
_entity_poly.pdbx_seq_one_letter_code
_entity_poly.pdbx_strand_id
1 'polypeptide(L)'
;MQFRYVVTGLAVVMSLAGCQRTSYDYNNNGSNNPGYTPPLQAQPVPSVQSGALPPPGGASGSQFPSAPASAAPGGMNVASAAPPATALDVTKESMVGNWRVSNGGANCDMFLTLTNLGSGSRGGTRGCSGELTAMGSWEVSGKMVLFKNRSGDTIGRVYKSADARFDGTTNSGQPLSLSR
;
A
#
# COMPACT_ATOMS: atom_id res chain seq x y z
N MET A 1 53.70 -12.58 -29.44
CA MET A 1 52.68 -11.76 -28.74
C MET A 1 51.33 -11.70 -29.46
N GLN A 2 51.17 -12.21 -30.69
CA GLN A 2 49.92 -12.08 -31.46
C GLN A 2 48.81 -13.08 -31.11
N PHE A 3 49.16 -14.27 -30.60
CA PHE A 3 48.18 -15.30 -30.24
C PHE A 3 47.27 -14.91 -29.06
N ARG A 4 47.77 -14.12 -28.11
CA ARG A 4 46.99 -13.68 -26.94
C ARG A 4 45.87 -12.72 -27.35
N TYR A 5 46.11 -11.85 -28.33
CA TYR A 5 45.10 -10.92 -28.82
C TYR A 5 44.00 -11.62 -29.63
N VAL A 6 44.33 -12.68 -30.36
CA VAL A 6 43.34 -13.49 -31.09
C VAL A 6 42.39 -14.20 -30.12
N VAL A 7 42.92 -14.80 -29.05
CA VAL A 7 42.11 -15.48 -28.02
C VAL A 7 41.22 -14.48 -27.26
N THR A 8 41.75 -13.29 -26.95
CA THR A 8 40.98 -12.26 -26.24
C THR A 8 39.88 -11.66 -27.12
N GLY A 9 40.14 -11.46 -28.42
CA GLY A 9 39.15 -10.97 -29.38
C GLY A 9 37.99 -11.95 -29.58
N LEU A 10 38.29 -13.25 -29.66
CA LEU A 10 37.29 -14.30 -29.90
C LEU A 10 36.35 -14.48 -28.69
N ALA A 11 36.86 -14.30 -27.46
CA ALA A 11 36.06 -14.36 -26.24
C ALA A 11 35.08 -13.18 -26.10
N VAL A 12 35.47 -11.97 -26.55
CA VAL A 12 34.60 -10.79 -26.50
C VAL A 12 33.44 -10.94 -27.50
N VAL A 13 33.68 -11.46 -28.70
CA VAL A 13 32.62 -11.63 -29.72
C VAL A 13 31.55 -12.65 -29.31
N MET A 14 31.92 -13.74 -28.61
CA MET A 14 30.94 -14.73 -28.13
C MET A 14 30.03 -14.23 -27.01
N SER A 15 30.39 -13.15 -26.31
CA SER A 15 29.59 -12.61 -25.20
C SER A 15 28.38 -11.76 -25.64
N LEU A 16 28.31 -11.34 -26.92
CA LEU A 16 27.22 -10.52 -27.46
C LEU A 16 26.08 -11.32 -28.13
N ALA A 17 26.20 -12.65 -28.26
CA ALA A 17 25.18 -13.50 -28.90
C ALA A 17 24.14 -14.09 -27.92
N GLY A 18 24.22 -13.75 -26.62
CA GLY A 18 23.41 -14.38 -25.55
C GLY A 18 22.00 -13.83 -25.32
N CYS A 19 21.50 -12.88 -26.13
CA CYS A 19 20.15 -12.34 -25.95
C CYS A 19 19.10 -13.03 -26.84
N GLN A 20 19.08 -14.37 -26.91
CA GLN A 20 17.90 -15.07 -27.41
C GLN A 20 16.90 -15.22 -26.27
N ARG A 21 16.03 -14.21 -26.13
CA ARG A 21 14.76 -14.37 -25.41
C ARG A 21 14.04 -15.55 -26.05
N THR A 22 13.76 -16.59 -25.27
CA THR A 22 12.75 -17.58 -25.60
C THR A 22 11.39 -16.88 -25.54
N SER A 23 10.99 -16.20 -26.61
CA SER A 23 9.58 -15.91 -26.84
C SER A 23 8.92 -17.23 -27.18
N TYR A 24 8.08 -17.70 -26.27
CA TYR A 24 7.20 -18.82 -26.50
C TYR A 24 6.22 -18.41 -27.60
N ASP A 25 6.45 -18.88 -28.83
CA ASP A 25 5.54 -18.75 -29.96
C ASP A 25 4.27 -19.58 -29.66
N TYR A 26 3.25 -18.94 -29.09
CA TYR A 26 1.89 -19.46 -28.99
C TYR A 26 1.15 -19.27 -30.33
N ASN A 27 1.78 -19.60 -31.45
CA ASN A 27 1.12 -19.48 -32.74
C ASN A 27 1.56 -20.59 -33.69
N ASN A 28 1.11 -21.81 -33.38
CA ASN A 28 0.99 -22.85 -34.37
C ASN A 28 -0.19 -23.77 -34.02
N ASN A 29 -1.04 -24.01 -35.01
CA ASN A 29 -2.20 -24.91 -35.01
C ASN A 29 -3.38 -24.44 -34.14
N GLY A 30 -4.48 -23.99 -34.71
CA GLY A 30 -5.23 -24.75 -35.70
C GLY A 30 -6.43 -25.38 -34.99
N SER A 31 -7.59 -24.75 -35.15
CA SER A 31 -8.91 -25.36 -35.00
C SER A 31 -9.16 -26.10 -33.68
N ASN A 32 -9.57 -25.37 -32.64
CA ASN A 32 -10.74 -25.72 -31.81
C ASN A 32 -10.89 -24.69 -30.67
N ASN A 33 -12.01 -23.98 -30.71
CA ASN A 33 -12.53 -23.16 -29.61
C ASN A 33 -13.37 -24.07 -28.70
N PRO A 34 -12.99 -24.30 -27.44
CA PRO A 34 -13.98 -24.63 -26.42
C PRO A 34 -13.72 -23.80 -25.16
N GLY A 35 -14.23 -22.56 -25.11
CA GLY A 35 -14.02 -21.74 -23.91
C GLY A 35 -15.09 -20.72 -23.56
N TYR A 36 -16.09 -20.47 -24.40
CA TYR A 36 -17.15 -19.51 -24.06
C TYR A 36 -18.38 -20.24 -23.51
N THR A 37 -18.44 -20.41 -22.20
CA THR A 37 -19.71 -20.63 -21.51
C THR A 37 -20.45 -19.28 -21.41
N PRO A 38 -21.68 -19.16 -21.94
CA PRO A 38 -22.44 -17.91 -21.81
C PRO A 38 -22.62 -17.55 -20.33
N PRO A 39 -22.62 -16.25 -19.99
CA PRO A 39 -22.75 -15.80 -18.61
C PRO A 39 -24.04 -16.34 -17.98
N LEU A 40 -23.92 -16.84 -16.75
CA LEU A 40 -25.06 -17.32 -15.97
C LEU A 40 -26.08 -16.19 -15.80
N GLN A 41 -27.35 -16.49 -16.06
CA GLN A 41 -28.43 -15.53 -15.84
C GLN A 41 -28.61 -15.31 -14.33
N ALA A 42 -28.81 -14.05 -13.94
CA ALA A 42 -29.01 -13.70 -12.55
C ALA A 42 -30.28 -14.40 -12.02
N GLN A 43 -30.11 -15.18 -10.94
CA GLN A 43 -31.23 -15.81 -10.25
C GLN A 43 -32.05 -14.72 -9.52
N PRO A 44 -33.40 -14.77 -9.54
CA PRO A 44 -34.23 -13.79 -8.86
C PRO A 44 -33.93 -13.78 -7.36
N VAL A 45 -33.44 -12.65 -6.85
CA VAL A 45 -33.27 -12.45 -5.41
C VAL A 45 -34.55 -11.82 -4.84
N PRO A 46 -35.09 -12.34 -3.72
CA PRO A 46 -36.21 -11.71 -3.05
C PRO A 46 -35.81 -10.30 -2.57
N SER A 47 -36.77 -9.37 -2.60
CA SER A 47 -36.58 -8.00 -2.11
C SER A 47 -36.26 -8.01 -0.62
N VAL A 48 -35.24 -7.26 -0.21
CA VAL A 48 -34.94 -7.06 1.21
C VAL A 48 -35.92 -6.04 1.79
N GLN A 49 -36.77 -6.46 2.71
CA GLN A 49 -37.61 -5.56 3.51
C GLN A 49 -36.73 -4.73 4.44
N SER A 50 -36.70 -3.41 4.25
CA SER A 50 -36.14 -2.46 5.21
C SER A 50 -37.14 -2.20 6.33
N GLY A 51 -36.85 -2.71 7.52
CA GLY A 51 -37.55 -2.32 8.75
C GLY A 51 -36.78 -1.22 9.47
N ALA A 52 -37.42 -0.07 9.70
CA ALA A 52 -36.85 0.96 10.57
C ALA A 52 -36.85 0.45 12.02
N LEU A 53 -35.66 0.34 12.62
CA LEU A 53 -35.54 0.16 14.06
C LEU A 53 -36.09 1.42 14.75
N PRO A 54 -36.88 1.28 15.84
CA PRO A 54 -37.36 2.43 16.57
C PRO A 54 -36.18 3.28 17.10
N PRO A 55 -36.28 4.62 17.03
CA PRO A 55 -35.21 5.49 17.50
C PRO A 55 -34.96 5.27 19.00
N PRO A 56 -33.70 5.24 19.46
CA PRO A 56 -33.41 5.17 20.87
C PRO A 56 -33.76 6.52 21.51
N GLY A 57 -34.88 6.58 22.21
CA GLY A 57 -35.25 7.78 22.98
C GLY A 57 -36.73 7.90 23.28
N GLY A 58 -37.21 7.14 24.28
CA GLY A 58 -38.43 7.53 24.99
C GLY A 58 -38.16 8.82 25.75
N ALA A 59 -39.03 9.81 25.56
CA ALA A 59 -38.91 11.14 26.15
C ALA A 59 -38.83 11.12 27.69
N SER A 60 -37.83 11.80 28.25
CA SER A 60 -37.91 12.65 29.45
C SER A 60 -36.52 13.13 29.88
N GLY A 61 -36.32 14.45 29.94
CA GLY A 61 -35.38 15.09 30.87
C GLY A 61 -33.89 15.04 30.53
N SER A 62 -33.32 16.21 30.29
CA SER A 62 -31.89 16.52 30.35
C SER A 62 -31.26 15.99 31.66
N GLN A 63 -30.59 14.83 31.63
CA GLN A 63 -29.88 14.27 32.79
C GLN A 63 -28.58 13.51 32.46
N PHE A 64 -27.94 13.78 31.32
CA PHE A 64 -26.52 13.43 31.17
C PHE A 64 -25.67 14.57 31.73
N PRO A 65 -24.82 14.33 32.75
CA PRO A 65 -23.81 15.30 33.15
C PRO A 65 -22.92 15.62 31.94
N SER A 66 -22.53 16.88 31.77
CA SER A 66 -21.51 17.25 30.80
C SER A 66 -20.26 16.39 31.04
N ALA A 67 -19.80 15.68 30.01
CA ALA A 67 -18.60 14.86 30.08
C ALA A 67 -17.43 15.73 30.60
N PRO A 68 -16.70 15.31 31.63
CA PRO A 68 -15.55 16.06 32.11
C PRO A 68 -14.55 16.23 30.96
N ALA A 69 -14.13 17.46 30.70
CA ALA A 69 -13.00 17.76 29.81
C ALA A 69 -11.70 17.32 30.51
N SER A 70 -11.47 16.01 30.54
CA SER A 70 -10.23 15.41 30.99
C SER A 70 -9.34 15.22 29.78
N ALA A 71 -8.30 16.06 29.64
CA ALA A 71 -7.15 15.74 28.82
C ALA A 71 -6.57 14.41 29.35
N ALA A 72 -6.80 13.32 28.62
CA ALA A 72 -6.25 12.01 28.97
C ALA A 72 -4.80 11.93 28.47
N PRO A 73 -3.80 11.72 29.35
CA PRO A 73 -2.46 11.32 28.93
C PRO A 73 -2.46 9.82 28.61
N GLY A 74 -2.01 9.47 27.40
CA GLY A 74 -1.42 8.17 27.10
C GLY A 74 -2.38 7.00 26.84
N GLY A 75 -2.71 6.77 25.57
CA GLY A 75 -3.39 5.55 25.12
C GLY A 75 -4.29 5.75 23.91
N MET A 76 -3.86 6.53 22.91
CA MET A 76 -4.60 6.58 21.65
C MET A 76 -4.51 5.22 20.98
N ASN A 77 -5.67 4.65 20.65
CA ASN A 77 -5.76 3.57 19.70
C ASN A 77 -5.39 4.14 18.32
N VAL A 78 -4.09 4.20 18.03
CA VAL A 78 -3.51 4.88 16.85
C VAL A 78 -3.81 4.13 15.54
N ALA A 79 -4.33 2.91 15.64
CA ALA A 79 -4.69 2.07 14.51
C ALA A 79 -5.84 2.64 13.65
N SER A 80 -6.55 3.68 14.11
CA SER A 80 -7.72 4.24 13.40
C SER A 80 -7.79 5.77 13.42
N ALA A 81 -6.71 6.45 13.82
CA ALA A 81 -6.71 7.90 13.91
C ALA A 81 -6.92 8.55 12.52
N ALA A 82 -7.94 9.40 12.43
CA ALA A 82 -8.14 10.26 11.26
C ALA A 82 -6.96 11.24 11.11
N PRO A 83 -6.62 11.67 9.87
CA PRO A 83 -5.63 12.72 9.68
C PRO A 83 -6.04 14.00 10.42
N PRO A 84 -5.07 14.80 10.91
CA PRO A 84 -5.39 16.10 11.48
C PRO A 84 -6.06 17.01 10.43
N ALA A 85 -6.88 17.97 10.89
CA ALA A 85 -7.57 18.90 9.99
C ALA A 85 -6.62 19.70 9.09
N THR A 86 -5.39 19.91 9.55
CA THR A 86 -4.31 20.60 8.82
C THR A 86 -3.60 19.72 7.79
N ALA A 87 -3.95 18.43 7.68
CA ALA A 87 -3.36 17.54 6.68
C ALA A 87 -3.63 18.05 5.27
N LEU A 88 -2.56 18.05 4.47
CA LEU A 88 -2.60 18.40 3.06
C LEU A 88 -3.14 17.23 2.23
N ASP A 89 -3.60 17.52 1.02
CA ASP A 89 -4.06 16.49 0.10
C ASP A 89 -2.89 15.62 -0.40
N VAL A 90 -3.18 14.34 -0.62
CA VAL A 90 -2.20 13.35 -1.08
C VAL A 90 -2.75 12.66 -2.32
N THR A 91 -1.92 12.56 -3.35
CA THR A 91 -2.21 11.75 -4.54
C THR A 91 -1.26 10.56 -4.60
N LYS A 92 -1.68 9.48 -5.26
CA LYS A 92 -0.79 8.31 -5.43
C LYS A 92 0.48 8.69 -6.20
N GLU A 93 0.35 9.52 -7.22
CA GLU A 93 1.45 9.96 -8.06
C GLU A 93 2.51 10.70 -7.25
N SER A 94 2.08 11.52 -6.27
CA SER A 94 3.00 12.29 -5.42
C SER A 94 3.87 11.41 -4.52
N MET A 95 3.41 10.19 -4.20
CA MET A 95 4.09 9.24 -3.32
C MET A 95 5.12 8.36 -4.03
N VAL A 96 5.12 8.29 -5.36
CA VAL A 96 6.03 7.44 -6.11
C VAL A 96 7.48 7.86 -5.90
N GLY A 97 8.38 6.89 -5.71
CA GLY A 97 9.81 7.12 -5.59
C GLY A 97 10.41 6.54 -4.31
N ASN A 98 11.63 7.00 -4.00
CA ASN A 98 12.36 6.62 -2.81
C ASN A 98 12.16 7.68 -1.72
N TRP A 99 11.97 7.21 -0.49
CA TRP A 99 11.73 8.02 0.70
C TRP A 99 12.72 7.65 1.80
N ARG A 100 13.24 8.66 2.48
CA ARG A 100 13.92 8.50 3.76
C ARG A 100 12.85 8.32 4.83
N VAL A 101 12.94 7.27 5.63
CA VAL A 101 12.01 6.97 6.71
C VAL A 101 12.74 7.10 8.04
N SER A 102 12.17 7.86 8.97
CA SER A 102 12.48 7.74 10.40
C SER A 102 11.40 6.87 11.05
N ASN A 103 11.81 5.84 11.77
CA ASN A 103 10.94 4.90 12.48
C ASN A 103 11.49 4.71 13.90
N GLY A 104 10.82 5.28 14.91
CA GLY A 104 11.25 5.17 16.31
C GLY A 104 12.68 5.66 16.56
N GLY A 105 13.15 6.66 15.80
CA GLY A 105 14.50 7.22 15.90
C GLY A 105 15.58 6.51 15.06
N ALA A 106 15.27 5.37 14.44
CA ALA A 106 16.12 4.72 13.45
C ALA A 106 15.77 5.20 12.04
N ASN A 107 16.76 5.25 11.14
CA ASN A 107 16.53 5.66 9.76
C ASN A 107 16.67 4.50 8.78
N CYS A 108 15.76 4.41 7.82
CA CYS A 108 15.76 3.42 6.75
C CYS A 108 15.22 4.02 5.44
N ASP A 109 15.13 3.22 4.38
CA ASP A 109 14.58 3.67 3.09
C ASP A 109 13.29 2.94 2.76
N MET A 110 12.40 3.62 2.04
CA MET A 110 11.16 3.06 1.50
C MET A 110 11.06 3.40 0.03
N PHE A 111 10.60 2.44 -0.78
CA PHE A 111 10.31 2.65 -2.20
C PHE A 111 8.84 2.40 -2.47
N LEU A 112 8.22 3.28 -3.24
CA LEU A 112 6.80 3.22 -3.59
C LEU A 112 6.66 3.30 -5.11
N THR A 113 5.90 2.37 -5.70
CA THR A 113 5.57 2.38 -7.13
C THR A 113 4.06 2.28 -7.32
N LEU A 114 3.56 2.54 -8.54
CA LEU A 114 2.15 2.39 -8.89
C LEU A 114 1.80 0.98 -9.39
N THR A 115 2.75 0.04 -9.41
CA THR A 115 2.50 -1.33 -9.85
C THR A 115 1.50 -2.00 -8.91
N ASN A 116 0.38 -2.54 -9.40
CA ASN A 116 -0.61 -3.17 -8.54
C ASN A 116 -0.05 -4.40 -7.81
N LEU A 117 -0.43 -4.56 -6.53
CA LEU A 117 -0.14 -5.72 -5.69
C LEU A 117 -1.26 -5.92 -4.66
N GLY A 118 -2.08 -6.97 -4.85
CA GLY A 118 -3.23 -7.23 -3.99
C GLY A 118 -4.22 -6.07 -4.04
N SER A 119 -4.57 -5.52 -2.87
CA SER A 119 -5.48 -4.38 -2.72
C SER A 119 -4.83 -3.00 -2.84
N GLY A 120 -3.53 -2.92 -3.14
CA GLY A 120 -2.79 -1.66 -3.18
C GLY A 120 -1.76 -1.60 -4.32
N SER A 121 -0.91 -0.57 -4.26
CA SER A 121 0.25 -0.43 -5.12
C SER A 121 1.50 -0.99 -4.41
N ARG A 122 2.46 -1.50 -5.17
CA ARG A 122 3.66 -2.15 -4.65
C ARG A 122 4.53 -1.14 -3.94
N GLY A 123 5.05 -1.53 -2.79
CA GLY A 123 6.09 -0.81 -2.09
C GLY A 123 6.93 -1.76 -1.27
N GLY A 124 7.92 -1.21 -0.58
CA GLY A 124 8.71 -1.97 0.35
C GLY A 124 9.73 -1.09 1.04
N THR A 125 10.44 -1.70 1.97
CA THR A 125 11.44 -1.01 2.78
C THR A 125 12.79 -1.69 2.67
N ARG A 126 13.85 -0.93 2.96
CA ARG A 126 15.22 -1.41 3.03
C ARG A 126 15.87 -0.87 4.29
N GLY A 127 16.37 -1.78 5.12
CA GLY A 127 17.02 -1.44 6.39
C GLY A 127 16.06 -0.96 7.49
N CYS A 128 14.75 -1.05 7.27
CA CYS A 128 13.78 -0.80 8.35
C CYS A 128 13.73 -1.97 9.33
N SER A 129 13.27 -1.71 10.54
CA SER A 129 13.03 -2.68 11.61
C SER A 129 11.55 -2.71 11.99
N GLY A 130 11.15 -3.72 12.79
CA GLY A 130 9.78 -3.87 13.27
C GLY A 130 8.77 -4.14 12.16
N GLU A 131 7.54 -3.64 12.31
CA GLU A 131 6.40 -3.88 11.40
C GLU A 131 6.71 -3.50 9.94
N LEU A 132 7.52 -2.46 9.72
CA LEU A 132 7.87 -1.98 8.38
C LEU A 132 8.67 -3.00 7.56
N THR A 133 9.30 -4.00 8.19
CA THR A 133 9.98 -5.11 7.50
C THR A 133 9.01 -5.98 6.69
N ALA A 134 7.74 -6.03 7.08
CA ALA A 134 6.70 -6.81 6.43
C ALA A 134 6.01 -6.08 5.28
N MET A 135 6.31 -4.78 5.08
CA MET A 135 5.65 -3.94 4.08
C MET A 135 5.78 -4.55 2.67
N GLY A 136 4.66 -4.66 1.98
CA GLY A 136 4.60 -5.13 0.60
C GLY A 136 3.79 -4.23 -0.32
N SER A 137 2.80 -3.53 0.22
CA SER A 137 1.95 -2.63 -0.55
C SER A 137 1.58 -1.37 0.22
N TRP A 138 1.02 -0.41 -0.51
CA TRP A 138 0.54 0.85 0.03
C TRP A 138 -0.67 1.35 -0.77
N GLU A 139 -1.43 2.26 -0.18
CA GLU A 139 -2.51 2.96 -0.87
C GLU A 139 -2.73 4.35 -0.28
N VAL A 140 -3.52 5.17 -0.99
CA VAL A 140 -4.03 6.44 -0.46
C VAL A 140 -5.49 6.24 -0.10
N SER A 141 -5.88 6.68 1.10
CA SER A 141 -7.25 6.69 1.60
C SER A 141 -7.56 8.05 2.22
N GLY A 142 -8.37 8.85 1.53
CA GLY A 142 -8.54 10.27 1.86
C GLY A 142 -7.20 11.00 1.85
N LYS A 143 -6.84 11.66 2.96
CA LYS A 143 -5.57 12.37 3.14
C LYS A 143 -4.45 11.52 3.77
N MET A 144 -4.68 10.21 3.92
CA MET A 144 -3.72 9.28 4.51
C MET A 144 -3.08 8.40 3.43
N VAL A 145 -1.82 8.04 3.67
CA VAL A 145 -1.14 6.92 3.03
C VAL A 145 -1.15 5.76 4.02
N LEU A 146 -1.68 4.61 3.59
CA LEU A 146 -1.71 3.38 4.36
C LEU A 146 -0.61 2.46 3.87
N PHE A 147 0.23 1.98 4.78
CA PHE A 147 1.23 0.95 4.50
C PHE A 147 0.69 -0.42 4.91
N LYS A 148 0.86 -1.43 4.06
CA LYS A 148 0.29 -2.76 4.24
C LYS A 148 1.35 -3.85 4.18
N ASN A 149 1.16 -4.90 4.97
CA ASN A 149 1.96 -6.12 4.88
C ASN A 149 1.58 -6.93 3.61
N ARG A 150 2.25 -8.07 3.39
CA ARG A 150 1.98 -8.95 2.24
C ARG A 150 0.61 -9.64 2.28
N SER A 151 0.00 -9.76 3.44
CA SER A 151 -1.37 -10.29 3.63
C SER A 151 -2.44 -9.25 3.33
N GLY A 152 -2.06 -7.97 3.20
CA GLY A 152 -2.95 -6.84 2.95
C GLY A 152 -3.38 -6.09 4.21
N ASP A 153 -2.90 -6.47 5.40
CA ASP A 153 -3.21 -5.77 6.64
C ASP A 153 -2.45 -4.44 6.69
N THR A 154 -3.13 -3.37 7.07
CA THR A 154 -2.46 -2.11 7.36
C THR A 154 -1.52 -2.29 8.55
N ILE A 155 -0.29 -1.82 8.43
CA ILE A 155 0.77 -1.85 9.45
C ILE A 155 1.24 -0.46 9.87
N GLY A 156 0.83 0.57 9.15
CA GLY A 156 1.16 1.94 9.48
C GLY A 156 0.45 2.92 8.58
N ARG A 157 0.44 4.18 9.00
CA ARG A 157 -0.27 5.23 8.29
C ARG A 157 0.38 6.59 8.51
N VAL A 158 0.48 7.38 7.45
CA VAL A 158 1.03 8.74 7.47
C VAL A 158 0.15 9.71 6.70
N TYR A 159 0.19 10.99 7.03
CA TYR A 159 -0.46 12.07 6.28
C TYR A 159 0.57 13.10 5.84
N LYS A 160 0.25 13.88 4.79
CA LYS A 160 1.13 14.96 4.33
C LYS A 160 1.06 16.13 5.30
N SER A 161 2.16 16.37 6.01
CA SER A 161 2.32 17.45 6.99
C SER A 161 2.98 18.69 6.40
N ALA A 162 3.81 18.52 5.37
CA ALA A 162 4.37 19.59 4.54
C ALA A 162 4.65 19.06 3.12
N ASP A 163 5.17 19.90 2.22
CA ASP A 163 5.23 19.55 0.79
C ASP A 163 6.00 18.25 0.46
N ALA A 164 7.11 18.02 1.15
CA ALA A 164 7.91 16.80 1.04
C ALA A 164 8.05 16.05 2.38
N ARG A 165 7.08 16.24 3.29
CA ARG A 165 7.08 15.60 4.61
C ARG A 165 5.74 14.93 4.90
N PHE A 166 5.83 13.72 5.42
CA PHE A 166 4.68 12.96 5.89
C PHE A 166 4.97 12.45 7.28
N ASP A 167 3.97 12.54 8.16
CA ASP A 167 4.11 12.12 9.56
C ASP A 167 2.97 11.16 9.93
N GLY A 168 3.23 10.29 10.89
CA GLY A 168 2.25 9.34 11.37
C GLY A 168 2.86 8.29 12.28
N THR A 169 2.28 7.08 12.26
CA THR A 169 2.69 6.00 13.15
C THR A 169 2.50 4.62 12.53
N THR A 170 3.21 3.62 13.05
CA THR A 170 2.87 2.20 12.88
C THR A 170 1.63 1.85 13.69
N ASN A 171 1.04 0.66 13.47
CA ASN A 171 -0.10 0.21 14.29
C ASN A 171 0.28 -0.01 15.75
N SER A 172 1.52 -0.39 16.03
CA SER A 172 2.10 -0.44 17.38
C SER A 172 2.38 0.94 18.00
N GLY A 173 2.09 2.03 17.29
CA GLY A 173 2.27 3.40 17.78
C GLY A 173 3.69 3.94 17.66
N GLN A 174 4.59 3.26 16.93
CA GLN A 174 5.92 3.81 16.67
C GLN A 174 5.82 5.03 15.75
N PRO A 175 6.42 6.18 16.10
CA PRO A 175 6.42 7.36 15.24
C PRO A 175 7.09 7.09 13.89
N LEU A 176 6.44 7.56 12.82
CA LEU A 176 6.93 7.51 11.45
C LEU A 176 7.02 8.91 10.88
N SER A 177 8.14 9.22 10.21
CA SER A 177 8.21 10.37 9.30
C SER A 177 8.86 9.98 7.98
N LEU A 178 8.29 10.41 6.85
CA LEU A 178 8.89 10.27 5.53
C LEU A 178 9.37 11.62 5.03
N SER A 179 10.51 11.65 4.35
CA SER A 179 11.04 12.82 3.68
C SER A 179 11.82 12.50 2.42
N ARG A 180 11.86 13.46 1.50
CA ARG A 180 12.71 13.47 0.31
C ARG A 180 13.29 14.87 0.08
#